data_AF-A0A0H5QJS8-F1
#
_entry.id   AF-A0A0H5QJS8-F1
#
_cell.length_a   1.000
_cell.length_b   1.000
_cell.length_c   1.000
_cell.angle_alpha   90.00
_cell.angle_beta   90.00
_cell.angle_gamma   90.00
#
_symmetry.space_group_name_H-M   'P 1'
#
loop_
_entity.id
_entity.type
_entity.pdbx_description
1 polymer ?
#
loop_
_entity_poly.entity_id
_entity_poly.type
_entity_poly.pdbx_seq_one_letter_code
_entity_poly.pdbx_strand_id
1 'polypeptide(L)'
;MNSRWSGKVGNVVFRTQEGQVMVSEMPKPSSSPITKTPESEARKAVFSCISRFSKMHEASIYQSFNDIKLGTPRNYFMKVNYKPLYKAFEALTVDATDAEIEEAVTLYATQHPDEIYRVKKAGAQSVYLTGAWDDSANPVNGTVTLGGSKLVAGAVAPALSTGQTLSIVGSGLSGNVVLVTATELGGSTSENQSSTALTDFQQNDSSINAKIAAALDGKYLVSVKVGNTAIITMKNEDQGGMG
;
A
#
# COMPACT_ATOMS: atom_id res chain seq x y z
N MET A 1 2.97 51.57 -15.85
CA MET A 1 2.72 50.21 -16.39
C MET A 1 3.96 49.78 -17.17
N ASN A 2 4.85 48.97 -16.59
CA ASN A 2 6.05 48.50 -17.29
C ASN A 2 5.70 47.29 -18.15
N SER A 3 5.62 47.53 -19.45
CA SER A 3 5.36 46.49 -20.45
C SER A 3 6.55 45.54 -20.52
N ARG A 4 6.36 44.27 -20.11
CA ARG A 4 7.37 43.22 -20.22
C ARG A 4 7.24 42.55 -21.59
N TRP A 5 8.21 42.79 -22.46
CA TRP A 5 8.32 42.13 -23.76
C TRP A 5 9.40 41.07 -23.67
N SER A 6 9.08 39.86 -24.13
CA SER A 6 10.05 38.78 -24.31
C SER A 6 9.82 38.14 -25.65
N GLY A 7 10.89 37.78 -26.33
CA GLY A 7 10.83 37.16 -27.64
C GLY A 7 12.09 36.38 -27.96
N LYS A 8 12.06 35.71 -29.10
CA LYS A 8 13.15 34.87 -29.60
C LYS A 8 13.49 35.30 -31.01
N VAL A 9 14.79 35.49 -31.28
CA VAL A 9 15.32 35.70 -32.63
C VAL A 9 16.51 34.76 -32.79
N GLY A 10 16.35 33.72 -33.62
CA GLY A 10 17.39 32.71 -33.81
C GLY A 10 17.77 31.97 -32.52
N ASN A 11 19.07 31.91 -32.21
CA ASN A 11 19.63 31.27 -31.01
C ASN A 11 19.70 32.22 -29.79
N VAL A 12 19.00 33.36 -29.87
CA VAL A 12 19.05 34.42 -28.87
C VAL A 12 17.67 34.65 -28.29
N VAL A 13 17.60 34.69 -26.96
CA VAL A 13 16.39 35.04 -26.20
C VAL A 13 16.59 36.42 -25.62
N PHE A 14 15.59 37.29 -25.77
CA PHE A 14 15.61 38.61 -25.14
C PHE A 14 14.43 38.78 -24.20
N ARG A 15 14.66 39.51 -23.10
CA ARG A 15 13.61 39.95 -22.17
C ARG A 15 13.88 41.37 -21.74
N THR A 16 12.83 42.18 -21.66
CA THR A 16 12.92 43.54 -21.11
C THR A 16 12.54 43.53 -19.64
N GLN A 17 13.48 43.90 -18.77
CA GLN A 17 13.25 44.09 -17.33
C GLN A 17 13.70 45.51 -16.96
N GLU A 18 12.80 46.28 -16.34
CA GLU A 18 13.08 47.65 -15.87
C GLU A 18 13.62 48.60 -16.97
N GLY A 19 13.09 48.47 -18.19
CA GLY A 19 13.49 49.30 -19.33
C GLY A 19 14.81 48.88 -20.00
N GLN A 20 15.51 47.87 -19.45
CA GLN A 20 16.71 47.30 -20.05
C GLN A 20 16.41 45.99 -20.77
N VAL A 21 16.97 45.84 -21.98
CA VAL A 21 16.88 44.59 -22.76
C VAL A 21 18.03 43.68 -22.36
N MET A 22 17.71 42.57 -21.69
CA MET A 22 18.66 41.49 -21.44
C MET A 22 18.63 40.50 -22.60
N VAL A 23 19.80 40.18 -23.12
CA VAL A 23 20.00 39.25 -24.23
C VAL A 23 20.81 38.06 -23.74
N SER A 24 20.32 36.85 -23.99
CA SER A 24 21.03 35.60 -23.66
C SER A 24 21.12 34.73 -24.90
N GLU A 25 22.30 34.23 -25.19
CA GLU A 25 22.47 33.13 -26.15
C GLU A 25 21.98 31.83 -25.51
N MET A 26 21.25 31.02 -26.27
CA MET A 26 20.92 29.66 -25.86
C MET A 26 22.20 28.81 -25.89
N PRO A 27 22.44 27.97 -24.87
CA PRO A 27 23.54 27.01 -24.89
C PRO A 27 23.44 26.18 -26.17
N LYS A 28 24.52 26.14 -26.96
CA LYS A 28 24.56 25.31 -28.16
C LYS A 28 24.28 23.86 -27.74
N PRO A 29 23.40 23.11 -28.43
CA PRO A 29 23.26 21.69 -28.18
C PRO A 29 24.63 21.04 -28.36
N SER A 30 25.08 20.24 -27.39
CA SER A 30 26.39 19.60 -27.49
C SER A 30 26.40 18.71 -28.75
N SER A 31 27.31 18.99 -29.68
CA SER A 31 27.45 18.28 -30.96
C SER A 31 28.10 16.90 -30.84
N SER A 32 28.35 16.41 -29.62
CA SER A 32 28.84 15.05 -29.42
C SER A 32 27.66 14.08 -29.36
N PRO A 33 27.59 13.06 -30.25
CA PRO A 33 26.63 11.98 -30.05
C PRO A 33 26.91 11.35 -28.69
N ILE A 34 25.90 11.31 -27.82
CA ILE A 34 25.97 10.58 -26.55
C ILE A 34 26.20 9.11 -26.92
N THR A 35 27.46 8.67 -26.88
CA THR A 35 27.83 7.27 -27.13
C THR A 35 27.35 6.48 -25.92
N LYS A 36 26.16 5.88 -26.04
CA LYS A 36 25.61 5.02 -25.01
C LYS A 36 26.50 3.79 -24.93
N THR A 37 27.20 3.61 -23.81
CA THR A 37 28.05 2.43 -23.61
C THR A 37 27.19 1.17 -23.54
N PRO A 38 27.68 -0.02 -23.95
CA PRO A 38 26.93 -1.28 -23.83
C PRO A 38 26.41 -1.53 -22.42
N GLU A 39 27.20 -1.19 -21.39
CA GLU A 39 26.77 -1.26 -19.99
C GLU A 39 25.57 -0.35 -19.67
N SER A 40 25.47 0.82 -20.32
CA SER A 40 24.34 1.72 -20.12
C SER A 40 23.04 1.16 -20.72
N GLU A 41 23.12 0.35 -21.77
CA GLU A 41 21.97 -0.32 -22.38
C GLU A 41 21.55 -1.54 -21.54
N ALA A 42 22.50 -2.34 -21.04
CA ALA A 42 22.20 -3.44 -20.12
C ALA A 42 21.50 -2.95 -18.83
N ARG A 43 21.98 -1.85 -18.23
CA ARG A 43 21.33 -1.25 -17.06
C ARG A 43 19.91 -0.75 -17.35
N LYS A 44 19.65 -0.25 -18.56
CA LYS A 44 18.29 0.16 -18.98
C LYS A 44 17.38 -1.03 -19.17
N ALA A 45 17.89 -2.14 -19.74
CA ALA A 45 17.14 -3.38 -19.89
C ALA A 45 16.63 -3.90 -18.55
N VAL A 46 17.54 -4.01 -17.57
CA VAL A 46 17.20 -4.43 -16.21
C VAL A 46 16.21 -3.47 -15.57
N PHE A 47 16.44 -2.15 -15.67
CA PHE A 47 15.51 -1.17 -15.12
C PHE A 47 14.11 -1.25 -15.76
N SER A 48 14.05 -1.54 -17.06
CA SER A 48 12.79 -1.78 -17.77
C SER A 48 12.04 -2.99 -17.20
N CYS A 49 12.74 -4.11 -16.94
CA CYS A 49 12.18 -5.30 -16.30
C CYS A 49 11.66 -5.00 -14.88
N ILE A 50 12.44 -4.30 -14.06
CA ILE A 50 12.02 -3.86 -12.71
C ILE A 50 10.75 -3.01 -12.79
N SER A 51 10.71 -2.07 -13.74
CA SER A 51 9.54 -1.19 -13.93
C SER A 51 8.31 -2.01 -14.34
N ARG A 52 8.43 -2.95 -15.28
CA ARG A 52 7.33 -3.83 -15.73
C ARG A 52 6.83 -4.71 -14.59
N PHE A 53 7.71 -5.38 -13.85
CA PHE A 53 7.35 -6.16 -12.66
C PHE A 53 6.59 -5.31 -11.64
N SER A 54 7.10 -4.11 -11.35
CA SER A 54 6.45 -3.16 -10.44
C SER A 54 5.09 -2.67 -10.94
N LYS A 55 4.82 -2.76 -12.25
CA LYS A 55 3.54 -2.35 -12.86
C LYS A 55 2.53 -3.51 -12.84
N MET A 56 2.98 -4.74 -13.05
CA MET A 56 2.15 -5.95 -12.93
C MET A 56 1.49 -6.05 -11.55
N HIS A 57 2.25 -5.77 -10.48
CA HIS A 57 1.74 -5.83 -9.10
C HIS A 57 1.42 -4.47 -8.49
N GLU A 58 1.09 -3.46 -9.32
CA GLU A 58 0.94 -2.08 -8.86
C GLU A 58 -0.08 -1.95 -7.71
N ALA A 59 -1.27 -2.54 -7.84
CA ALA A 59 -2.31 -2.45 -6.82
C ALA A 59 -1.82 -2.99 -5.46
N SER A 60 -1.16 -4.14 -5.48
CA SER A 60 -0.60 -4.77 -4.28
C SER A 60 0.56 -3.97 -3.67
N ILE A 61 1.45 -3.42 -4.50
CA ILE A 61 2.56 -2.58 -4.05
C ILE A 61 2.02 -1.32 -3.36
N TYR A 62 0.99 -0.69 -3.91
CA TYR A 62 0.36 0.49 -3.29
C TYR A 62 -0.27 0.16 -1.93
N GLN A 63 -0.75 -1.06 -1.75
CA GLN A 63 -1.24 -1.52 -0.44
C GLN A 63 -0.11 -1.84 0.54
N SER A 64 1.03 -2.31 0.04
CA SER A 64 2.09 -2.95 0.85
C SER A 64 3.30 -2.08 1.17
N PHE A 65 3.41 -0.89 0.57
CA PHE A 65 4.54 0.01 0.73
C PHE A 65 4.09 1.40 1.19
N ASN A 66 4.98 2.11 1.88
CA ASN A 66 4.74 3.48 2.29
C ASN A 66 4.91 4.46 1.13
N ASP A 67 4.15 5.56 1.18
CA ASP A 67 4.49 6.78 0.45
C ASP A 67 5.84 7.32 0.96
N ILE A 68 6.58 7.97 0.06
CA ILE A 68 7.78 8.74 0.43
C ILE A 68 7.52 10.22 0.20
N LYS A 69 8.23 11.09 0.94
CA LYS A 69 8.02 12.56 0.95
C LYS A 69 7.83 13.21 -0.43
N LEU A 70 8.47 12.66 -1.47
CA LEU A 70 8.36 13.10 -2.86
C LEU A 70 8.22 11.90 -3.83
N GLY A 71 7.31 10.96 -3.55
CA GLY A 71 7.11 9.80 -4.44
C GLY A 71 6.03 8.83 -3.98
N THR A 72 5.72 7.88 -4.86
CA THR A 72 4.66 6.89 -4.67
C THR A 72 5.16 5.64 -3.92
N PRO A 73 4.27 4.76 -3.45
CA PRO A 73 4.65 3.46 -2.87
C PRO A 73 5.46 2.61 -3.84
N ARG A 74 5.16 2.71 -5.14
CA ARG A 74 5.94 2.05 -6.20
C ARG A 74 7.38 2.54 -6.26
N ASN A 75 7.63 3.85 -6.11
CA ASN A 75 8.99 4.37 -6.03
C ASN A 75 9.72 3.87 -4.78
N TYR A 76 9.00 3.74 -3.66
CA TYR A 76 9.57 3.17 -2.44
C TYR A 76 9.93 1.68 -2.62
N PHE A 77 9.01 0.88 -3.19
CA PHE A 77 9.25 -0.52 -3.56
C PHE A 77 10.51 -0.66 -4.44
N MET A 78 10.58 0.09 -5.54
CA MET A 78 11.74 0.06 -6.43
C MET A 78 13.02 0.43 -5.70
N LYS A 79 12.99 1.45 -4.83
CA LYS A 79 14.16 1.88 -4.05
C LYS A 79 14.66 0.81 -3.08
N VAL A 80 13.77 0.17 -2.33
CA VAL A 80 14.17 -0.82 -1.31
C VAL A 80 14.57 -2.15 -1.90
N ASN A 81 13.98 -2.54 -3.03
CA ASN A 81 14.21 -3.81 -3.69
C ASN A 81 15.13 -3.71 -4.93
N TYR A 82 15.69 -2.53 -5.24
CA TYR A 82 16.47 -2.32 -6.47
C TYR A 82 17.60 -3.33 -6.63
N LYS A 83 18.44 -3.49 -5.60
CA LYS A 83 19.63 -4.36 -5.65
C LYS A 83 19.28 -5.84 -5.87
N PRO A 84 18.36 -6.46 -5.10
CA PRO A 84 18.00 -7.85 -5.35
C PRO A 84 17.24 -8.05 -6.67
N LEU A 85 16.35 -7.12 -7.06
CA LEU A 85 15.69 -7.20 -8.37
C LEU A 85 16.67 -7.03 -9.53
N TYR A 86 17.69 -6.18 -9.38
CA TYR A 86 18.75 -6.05 -10.37
C TYR A 86 19.47 -7.37 -10.60
N LYS A 87 19.82 -8.08 -9.52
CA LYS A 87 20.45 -9.41 -9.61
C LYS A 87 19.52 -10.46 -10.22
N ALA A 88 18.23 -10.45 -9.86
CA ALA A 88 17.24 -11.37 -10.42
C ALA A 88 17.13 -11.24 -11.95
N PHE A 89 17.30 -10.03 -12.48
CA PHE A 89 17.15 -9.74 -13.91
C PHE A 89 18.46 -9.60 -14.67
N GLU A 90 19.62 -9.80 -14.03
CA GLU A 90 20.93 -9.60 -14.67
C GLU A 90 21.14 -10.48 -15.92
N ALA A 91 20.52 -11.67 -15.92
CA ALA A 91 20.56 -12.62 -17.04
C ALA A 91 19.45 -12.42 -18.08
N LEU A 92 18.49 -11.52 -17.87
CA LEU A 92 17.37 -11.30 -18.79
C LEU A 92 17.72 -10.35 -19.93
N THR A 93 17.11 -10.58 -21.08
CA THR A 93 17.22 -9.70 -22.27
C THR A 93 16.17 -8.59 -22.24
N VAL A 94 16.33 -7.57 -23.11
CA VAL A 94 15.38 -6.46 -23.23
C VAL A 94 13.97 -6.89 -23.64
N ASP A 95 13.85 -8.04 -24.30
CA ASP A 95 12.60 -8.56 -24.87
C ASP A 95 11.94 -9.62 -23.98
N ALA A 96 12.40 -9.77 -22.73
CA ALA A 96 11.82 -10.71 -21.78
C ALA A 96 10.30 -10.50 -21.65
N THR A 97 9.55 -11.58 -21.69
CA THR A 97 8.11 -11.62 -21.47
C THR A 97 7.77 -11.37 -20.00
N ASP A 98 6.53 -10.97 -19.70
CA ASP A 98 6.10 -10.77 -18.31
C ASP A 98 6.21 -12.08 -17.49
N ALA A 99 6.01 -13.23 -18.13
CA ALA A 99 6.17 -14.54 -17.50
C ALA A 99 7.64 -14.86 -17.13
N GLU A 100 8.60 -14.54 -18.02
CA GLU A 100 10.03 -14.72 -17.72
C GLU A 100 10.49 -13.77 -16.61
N ILE A 101 9.92 -12.57 -16.53
CA ILE A 101 10.16 -11.62 -15.45
C ILE A 101 9.64 -12.20 -14.11
N GLU A 102 8.41 -12.72 -14.06
CA GLU A 102 7.85 -13.38 -12.87
C GLU A 102 8.67 -14.59 -12.41
N GLU A 103 9.07 -15.44 -13.35
CA GLU A 103 9.86 -16.64 -13.07
C GLU A 103 11.24 -16.27 -12.52
N ALA A 104 11.90 -15.27 -13.10
CA ALA A 104 13.19 -14.80 -12.61
C ALA A 104 13.13 -14.25 -11.18
N VAL A 105 12.09 -13.46 -10.84
CA VAL A 105 11.90 -12.97 -9.47
C VAL A 105 11.58 -14.12 -8.53
N THR A 106 10.70 -15.03 -8.92
CA THR A 106 10.31 -16.21 -8.13
C THR A 106 11.51 -17.09 -7.80
N LEU A 107 12.35 -17.38 -8.80
CA LEU A 107 13.55 -18.18 -8.63
C LEU A 107 14.54 -17.50 -7.68
N TYR A 108 14.79 -16.20 -7.88
CA TYR A 108 15.68 -15.44 -7.00
C TYR A 108 15.16 -15.38 -5.57
N ALA A 109 13.86 -15.09 -5.38
CA ALA A 109 13.22 -15.02 -4.08
C ALA A 109 13.25 -16.36 -3.33
N THR A 110 13.15 -17.48 -4.05
CA THR A 110 13.27 -18.83 -3.46
C THR A 110 14.69 -19.09 -2.97
N GLN A 111 15.71 -18.60 -3.68
CA GLN A 111 17.12 -18.75 -3.29
C GLN A 111 17.56 -17.75 -2.22
N HIS A 112 16.89 -16.59 -2.15
CA HIS A 112 17.21 -15.45 -1.29
C HIS A 112 15.96 -14.95 -0.54
N PRO A 113 15.42 -15.74 0.42
CA PRO A 113 14.10 -15.51 1.03
C PRO A 113 14.00 -14.26 1.92
N ASP A 114 15.11 -13.55 2.17
CA ASP A 114 15.22 -12.39 3.06
C ASP A 114 15.74 -11.12 2.36
N GLU A 115 15.86 -11.13 1.02
CA GLU A 115 16.40 -9.98 0.28
C GLU A 115 15.33 -9.08 -0.35
N ILE A 116 14.24 -9.65 -0.87
CA ILE A 116 13.17 -8.89 -1.55
C ILE A 116 12.02 -8.66 -0.57
N TYR A 117 11.72 -7.41 -0.24
CA TYR A 117 10.52 -7.08 0.53
C TYR A 117 9.27 -7.28 -0.34
N ARG A 118 8.30 -8.04 0.19
CA ARG A 118 6.94 -8.11 -0.31
C ARG A 118 6.05 -7.07 0.37
N VAL A 119 6.25 -6.84 1.67
CA VAL A 119 5.55 -5.82 2.47
C VAL A 119 6.56 -5.03 3.28
N LYS A 120 6.49 -3.70 3.17
CA LYS A 120 7.28 -2.77 3.98
C LYS A 120 6.48 -1.48 4.21
N LYS A 121 5.39 -1.62 4.97
CA LYS A 121 4.48 -0.53 5.33
C LYS A 121 4.55 -0.24 6.82
N ALA A 122 4.53 1.03 7.19
CA ALA A 122 4.54 1.45 8.58
C ALA A 122 3.26 0.98 9.26
N GLY A 123 3.37 0.39 10.45
CA GLY A 123 2.24 -0.19 11.17
C GLY A 123 1.83 -1.60 10.71
N ALA A 124 2.52 -2.18 9.72
CA ALA A 124 2.37 -3.58 9.34
C ALA A 124 3.66 -4.36 9.62
N GLN A 125 3.54 -5.68 9.81
CA GLN A 125 4.70 -6.56 9.85
C GLN A 125 5.41 -6.54 8.49
N SER A 126 6.74 -6.43 8.50
CA SER A 126 7.52 -6.55 7.27
C SER A 126 7.56 -8.01 6.84
N VAL A 127 7.31 -8.26 5.55
CA VAL A 127 7.26 -9.60 4.95
C VAL A 127 8.18 -9.61 3.74
N TYR A 128 8.97 -10.67 3.62
CA TYR A 128 9.83 -10.91 2.46
C TYR A 128 9.14 -11.81 1.45
N LEU A 129 9.50 -11.65 0.18
CA LEU A 129 9.10 -12.53 -0.90
C LEU A 129 9.99 -13.77 -0.85
N THR A 130 9.40 -14.95 -0.68
CA THR A 130 10.12 -16.24 -0.58
C THR A 130 9.85 -17.17 -1.75
N GLY A 131 9.22 -16.67 -2.81
CA GLY A 131 8.74 -17.44 -3.95
C GLY A 131 7.93 -16.55 -4.89
N ALA A 132 6.85 -17.09 -5.47
CA ALA A 132 5.99 -16.35 -6.37
C ALA A 132 5.30 -15.17 -5.67
N TRP A 133 4.96 -14.13 -6.42
CA TRP A 133 4.21 -13.00 -5.87
C TRP A 133 2.87 -13.47 -5.31
N ASP A 134 2.62 -13.14 -4.04
CA ASP A 134 1.38 -13.50 -3.35
C ASP A 134 0.67 -12.25 -2.87
N ASP A 135 -0.53 -12.00 -3.39
CA ASP A 135 -1.39 -10.88 -2.98
C ASP A 135 -2.04 -11.10 -1.61
N SER A 136 -2.10 -12.35 -1.12
CA SER A 136 -2.64 -12.65 0.22
C SER A 136 -1.82 -12.03 1.35
N ALA A 137 -0.53 -11.75 1.08
CA ALA A 137 0.36 -11.07 2.00
C ALA A 137 0.10 -9.55 2.13
N ASN A 138 -0.82 -8.96 1.34
CA ASN A 138 -1.13 -7.54 1.45
C ASN A 138 -1.58 -7.19 2.89
N PRO A 139 -1.06 -6.10 3.48
CA PRO A 139 -1.43 -5.72 4.83
C PRO A 139 -2.90 -5.31 4.85
N VAL A 140 -3.65 -5.91 5.76
CA VAL A 140 -5.05 -5.56 5.99
C VAL A 140 -5.13 -4.31 6.85
N ASN A 141 -5.87 -3.30 6.38
CA ASN A 141 -6.16 -2.12 7.16
C ASN A 141 -7.60 -1.67 6.93
N GLY A 142 -8.18 -0.95 7.89
CA GLY A 142 -9.53 -0.43 7.74
C GLY A 142 -9.94 0.50 8.86
N THR A 143 -10.90 1.36 8.56
CA THR A 143 -11.67 2.09 9.56
C THR A 143 -12.94 1.30 9.83
N VAL A 144 -13.19 0.98 11.09
CA VAL A 144 -14.40 0.28 11.52
C VAL A 144 -15.41 1.29 12.06
N THR A 145 -16.65 1.22 11.58
CA THR A 145 -17.81 1.91 12.13
C THR A 145 -18.86 0.92 12.58
N LEU A 146 -19.52 1.21 13.69
CA LEU A 146 -20.59 0.41 14.26
C LEU A 146 -21.78 1.33 14.58
N GLY A 147 -22.95 1.01 14.05
CA GLY A 147 -24.14 1.86 14.18
C GLY A 147 -23.94 3.28 13.66
N GLY A 148 -23.04 3.47 12.69
CA GLY A 148 -22.65 4.80 12.16
C GLY A 148 -21.56 5.52 12.95
N SER A 149 -21.12 5.01 14.10
CA SER A 149 -20.05 5.61 14.92
C SER A 149 -18.70 4.97 14.62
N LYS A 150 -17.67 5.79 14.38
CA LYS A 150 -16.30 5.32 14.18
C LYS A 150 -15.74 4.74 15.48
N LEU A 151 -15.24 3.52 15.43
CA LEU A 151 -14.56 2.89 16.54
C LEU A 151 -13.11 3.39 16.63
N VAL A 152 -12.60 3.51 17.85
CA VAL A 152 -11.25 4.00 18.15
C VAL A 152 -10.50 2.92 18.92
N ALA A 153 -9.29 2.58 18.47
CA ALA A 153 -8.46 1.59 19.14
C ALA A 153 -8.16 2.03 20.58
N GLY A 154 -8.29 1.10 21.53
CA GLY A 154 -8.08 1.39 22.95
C GLY A 154 -9.20 2.18 23.64
N ALA A 155 -10.29 2.53 22.96
CA ALA A 155 -11.53 2.95 23.62
C ALA A 155 -12.23 1.74 24.26
N VAL A 156 -13.14 1.97 25.20
CA VAL A 156 -13.95 0.89 25.80
C VAL A 156 -14.82 0.22 24.73
N ALA A 157 -14.88 -1.12 24.78
CA ALA A 157 -15.68 -1.93 23.89
C ALA A 157 -17.17 -1.53 23.95
N PRO A 158 -17.81 -1.19 22.82
CA PRO A 158 -19.23 -0.85 22.79
C PRO A 158 -20.09 -2.11 22.92
N ALA A 159 -21.25 -1.97 23.56
CA ALA A 159 -22.29 -2.99 23.50
C ALA A 159 -22.85 -3.13 22.08
N LEU A 160 -23.14 -4.36 21.70
CA LEU A 160 -23.72 -4.74 20.43
C LEU A 160 -25.23 -4.81 20.54
N SER A 161 -25.91 -4.40 19.47
CA SER A 161 -27.35 -4.57 19.33
C SER A 161 -27.68 -5.24 18.01
N THR A 162 -28.69 -6.10 18.04
CA THR A 162 -29.19 -6.81 16.86
C THR A 162 -29.55 -5.85 15.73
N GLY A 163 -29.11 -6.16 14.51
CA GLY A 163 -29.40 -5.35 13.33
C GLY A 163 -28.55 -4.08 13.20
N GLN A 164 -27.69 -3.77 14.19
CA GLN A 164 -26.75 -2.66 14.10
C GLN A 164 -25.80 -2.87 12.93
N THR A 165 -25.57 -1.83 12.14
CA THR A 165 -24.67 -1.92 10.98
C THR A 165 -23.22 -1.92 11.42
N LEU A 166 -22.46 -2.93 10.99
CA LEU A 166 -21.00 -2.95 11.00
C LEU A 166 -20.51 -2.58 9.60
N SER A 167 -19.64 -1.59 9.51
CA SER A 167 -18.99 -1.22 8.25
C SER A 167 -17.48 -1.10 8.45
N ILE A 168 -16.72 -1.64 7.50
CA ILE A 168 -15.27 -1.55 7.44
C ILE A 168 -14.92 -1.00 6.08
N VAL A 169 -14.17 0.10 6.03
CA VAL A 169 -13.66 0.68 4.78
C VAL A 169 -12.15 0.73 4.85
N GLY A 170 -11.47 0.17 3.86
CA GLY A 170 -10.03 -0.07 3.95
C GLY A 170 -9.44 -0.73 2.72
N SER A 171 -8.37 -1.51 2.92
CA SER A 171 -7.74 -2.31 1.86
C SER A 171 -7.32 -3.68 2.39
N GLY A 172 -7.24 -4.66 1.49
CA GLY A 172 -6.93 -6.04 1.85
C GLY A 172 -8.08 -6.73 2.60
N LEU A 173 -9.33 -6.30 2.40
CA LEU A 173 -10.48 -6.80 3.12
C LEU A 173 -11.05 -8.10 2.50
N SER A 174 -10.22 -9.04 2.06
CA SER A 174 -10.66 -10.25 1.32
C SER A 174 -10.68 -11.55 2.16
N GLY A 175 -10.55 -11.46 3.48
CA GLY A 175 -10.53 -12.62 4.39
C GLY A 175 -11.81 -12.83 5.22
N ASN A 176 -11.86 -13.94 5.96
CA ASN A 176 -12.94 -14.21 6.92
C ASN A 176 -13.01 -13.13 8.00
N VAL A 177 -14.20 -12.60 8.25
CA VAL A 177 -14.40 -11.61 9.32
C VAL A 177 -14.68 -12.32 10.62
N VAL A 178 -13.95 -11.95 11.67
CA VAL A 178 -14.13 -12.49 13.03
C VAL A 178 -14.39 -11.35 13.99
N LEU A 179 -15.48 -11.46 14.74
CA LEU A 179 -15.77 -10.55 15.85
C LEU A 179 -15.33 -11.19 17.15
N VAL A 180 -14.43 -10.53 17.86
CA VAL A 180 -14.07 -10.89 19.23
C VAL A 180 -15.00 -10.15 20.16
N THR A 181 -15.77 -10.87 20.96
CA THR A 181 -16.77 -10.29 21.87
C THR A 181 -16.57 -10.76 23.30
N ALA A 182 -16.96 -9.94 24.28
CA ALA A 182 -17.08 -10.34 25.68
C ALA A 182 -18.56 -10.27 26.11
N THR A 183 -18.99 -11.16 27.02
CA THR A 183 -20.35 -11.10 27.59
C THR A 183 -20.48 -9.96 28.61
N GLU A 184 -19.38 -9.63 29.27
CA GLU A 184 -19.24 -8.55 30.24
C GLU A 184 -17.84 -7.93 30.10
N LEU A 185 -17.70 -6.64 30.39
CA LEU A 185 -16.39 -5.98 30.36
C LEU A 185 -15.49 -6.55 31.46
N GLY A 186 -14.24 -6.86 31.11
CA GLY A 186 -13.29 -7.55 32.00
C GLY A 186 -13.46 -9.08 32.01
N GLY A 187 -14.52 -9.59 31.39
CA GLY A 187 -14.78 -11.02 31.27
C GLY A 187 -13.98 -11.71 30.16
N SER A 188 -14.22 -13.01 29.99
CA SER A 188 -13.58 -13.79 28.91
C SER A 188 -14.10 -13.38 27.53
N THR A 189 -13.22 -13.38 26.53
CA THR A 189 -13.58 -13.11 25.14
C THR A 189 -13.85 -14.38 24.35
N SER A 190 -14.76 -14.30 23.37
CA SER A 190 -15.06 -15.35 22.40
C SER A 190 -14.89 -14.83 20.98
N GLU A 191 -14.36 -15.67 20.08
CA GLU A 191 -14.29 -15.38 18.65
C GLU A 191 -15.56 -15.88 17.96
N ASN A 192 -16.18 -15.02 17.15
CA ASN A 192 -17.40 -15.33 16.42
C ASN A 192 -17.15 -15.11 14.93
N GLN A 193 -17.26 -16.18 14.15
CA GLN A 193 -17.08 -16.15 12.70
C GLN A 193 -18.25 -15.41 12.04
N SER A 194 -17.99 -14.75 10.90
CA SER A 194 -18.99 -13.97 10.17
C SER A 194 -20.26 -14.75 9.86
N SER A 195 -20.14 -16.05 9.54
CA SER A 195 -21.26 -16.94 9.22
C SER A 195 -22.30 -17.09 10.35
N THR A 196 -21.93 -16.80 11.59
CA THR A 196 -22.83 -16.86 12.76
C THR A 196 -23.04 -15.50 13.43
N ALA A 197 -22.05 -14.61 13.29
CA ALA A 197 -22.00 -13.31 13.95
C ALA A 197 -22.74 -12.20 13.18
N LEU A 198 -22.88 -12.36 11.87
CA LEU A 198 -23.28 -11.28 10.96
C LEU A 198 -24.41 -11.74 10.02
N THR A 199 -25.30 -10.81 9.69
CA THR A 199 -26.33 -10.95 8.65
C THR A 199 -26.16 -9.89 7.58
N ASP A 200 -26.84 -10.03 6.43
CA ASP A 200 -26.75 -9.09 5.30
C ASP A 200 -25.29 -8.80 4.88
N PHE A 201 -24.43 -9.83 4.93
CA PHE A 201 -22.99 -9.69 4.76
C PHE A 201 -22.61 -9.42 3.31
N GLN A 202 -21.90 -8.32 3.07
CA GLN A 202 -21.35 -7.92 1.78
C GLN A 202 -19.87 -7.55 1.94
N GLN A 203 -19.02 -8.06 1.06
CA GLN A 203 -17.58 -7.87 1.13
C GLN A 203 -16.97 -7.73 -0.26
N ASN A 204 -16.00 -6.83 -0.36
CA ASN A 204 -15.04 -6.73 -1.44
C ASN A 204 -13.69 -6.28 -0.83
N ASP A 205 -12.65 -6.15 -1.66
CA ASP A 205 -11.29 -5.80 -1.21
C ASP A 205 -11.18 -4.46 -0.49
N SER A 206 -12.15 -3.56 -0.67
CA SER A 206 -12.17 -2.19 -0.15
C SER A 206 -13.22 -1.93 0.93
N SER A 207 -14.25 -2.77 1.03
CA SER A 207 -15.30 -2.59 2.02
C SER A 207 -15.97 -3.89 2.47
N ILE A 208 -16.34 -3.92 3.75
CA ILE A 208 -17.21 -4.92 4.35
C ILE A 208 -18.40 -4.16 4.94
N ASN A 209 -19.62 -4.61 4.65
CA ASN A 209 -20.84 -4.12 5.26
C ASN A 209 -21.67 -5.32 5.73
N ALA A 210 -22.15 -5.27 6.95
CA ALA A 210 -22.98 -6.32 7.52
C ALA A 210 -23.85 -5.76 8.65
N LYS A 211 -24.76 -6.59 9.15
CA LYS A 211 -25.53 -6.32 10.37
C LYS A 211 -25.15 -7.30 11.46
N ILE A 212 -25.17 -6.85 12.70
CA ILE A 212 -24.93 -7.70 13.87
C ILE A 212 -26.10 -8.69 14.02
N ALA A 213 -25.77 -9.98 14.13
CA ALA A 213 -26.76 -11.03 14.35
C ALA A 213 -27.30 -11.03 15.78
N ALA A 214 -28.52 -11.55 15.96
CA ALA A 214 -29.19 -11.61 17.27
C ALA A 214 -28.41 -12.38 18.35
N ALA A 215 -27.58 -13.35 17.95
CA ALA A 215 -26.75 -14.14 18.86
C ALA A 215 -25.66 -13.32 19.59
N LEU A 216 -25.42 -12.07 19.16
CA LEU A 216 -24.46 -11.16 19.76
C LEU A 216 -25.11 -10.00 20.52
N ASP A 217 -26.44 -9.95 20.59
CA ASP A 217 -27.16 -8.91 21.31
C ASP A 217 -26.72 -8.81 22.77
N GLY A 218 -26.43 -7.60 23.24
CA GLY A 218 -25.99 -7.33 24.61
C GLY A 218 -24.53 -7.68 24.91
N LYS A 219 -23.79 -8.30 23.97
CA LYS A 219 -22.34 -8.54 24.12
C LYS A 219 -21.54 -7.29 23.81
N TYR A 220 -20.29 -7.22 24.25
CA TYR A 220 -19.37 -6.12 23.97
C TYR A 220 -18.42 -6.48 22.83
N LEU A 221 -18.28 -5.60 21.84
CA LEU A 221 -17.33 -5.79 20.74
C LEU A 221 -15.92 -5.40 21.19
N VAL A 222 -15.02 -6.37 21.30
CA VAL A 222 -13.63 -6.14 21.75
C VAL A 222 -12.68 -5.99 20.58
N SER A 223 -12.85 -6.77 19.50
CA SER A 223 -12.00 -6.66 18.32
C SER A 223 -12.74 -7.07 17.06
N VAL A 224 -12.31 -6.49 15.94
CA VAL A 224 -12.71 -6.93 14.59
C VAL A 224 -11.45 -7.37 13.86
N LYS A 225 -11.46 -8.61 13.38
CA LYS A 225 -10.39 -9.20 12.59
C LYS A 225 -10.87 -9.51 11.18
N VAL A 226 -9.94 -9.47 10.23
CA VAL A 226 -10.11 -10.01 8.87
C VAL A 226 -8.94 -10.95 8.62
N GLY A 227 -9.24 -12.21 8.36
CA GLY A 227 -8.27 -13.29 8.48
C GLY A 227 -7.67 -13.32 9.90
N ASN A 228 -6.35 -13.36 10.00
CA ASN A 228 -5.63 -13.35 11.28
C ASN A 228 -5.28 -11.94 11.77
N THR A 229 -5.63 -10.89 11.01
CA THR A 229 -5.22 -9.52 11.30
C THR A 229 -6.32 -8.77 12.03
N ALA A 230 -6.02 -8.24 13.22
CA ALA A 230 -6.91 -7.32 13.92
C ALA A 230 -6.91 -5.95 13.23
N ILE A 231 -8.07 -5.53 12.73
CA ILE A 231 -8.25 -4.18 12.18
C ILE A 231 -8.41 -3.17 13.31
N ILE A 232 -9.08 -3.57 14.39
CA ILE A 232 -9.23 -2.77 15.59
C ILE A 232 -9.27 -3.65 16.84
N THR A 233 -8.70 -3.14 17.93
CA THR A 233 -8.83 -3.72 19.27
C THR A 233 -9.24 -2.61 20.25
N MET A 234 -10.29 -2.89 21.02
CA MET A 234 -10.88 -2.04 22.04
C MET A 234 -10.58 -2.63 23.42
N LYS A 235 -10.72 -1.81 24.44
CA LYS A 235 -10.55 -2.19 25.85
C LYS A 235 -11.70 -3.08 26.29
N ASN A 236 -11.37 -4.26 26.80
CA ASN A 236 -12.29 -5.13 27.51
C ASN A 236 -12.18 -4.86 29.02
N GLU A 237 -12.43 -3.63 29.42
CA GLU A 237 -12.40 -3.18 30.81
C GLU A 237 -13.34 -1.98 30.94
N ASP A 238 -13.97 -1.85 32.10
CA ASP A 238 -14.81 -0.69 32.41
C ASP A 238 -13.96 0.57 32.58
N GLN A 239 -14.57 1.75 32.38
CA GLN A 239 -13.87 3.03 32.62
C GLN A 239 -13.53 3.28 34.10
N GLY A 240 -14.04 2.45 35.01
CA GLY A 240 -13.96 2.62 36.47
C GLY A 240 -12.80 1.86 37.12
N GLY A 241 -11.59 2.40 36.96
CA GLY A 241 -10.37 1.92 37.63
C GLY A 241 -9.53 3.05 38.20
N MET A 242 -10.16 4.06 38.82
CA MET A 242 -9.50 4.94 39.79
C MET A 242 -10.23 4.78 41.12
N GLY A 243 -9.78 3.81 41.91
CA GLY A 243 -9.95 3.80 43.36
C GLY A 243 -8.71 4.40 44.00
#